data_AF-A0A949SI12-F1
#
_entry.id   AF-A0A949SI12-F1
#
_cell.length_a   1.000
_cell.length_b   1.000
_cell.length_c   1.000
_cell.angle_alpha   90.00
_cell.angle_beta   90.00
_cell.angle_gamma   90.00
#
_symmetry.space_group_name_H-M   'P 1'
#
loop_
_entity.id
_entity.type
_entity.pdbx_description
1 polymer ?
#
loop_
_entity_poly.entity_id
_entity_poly.type
_entity_poly.pdbx_seq_one_letter_code
_entity_poly.pdbx_strand_id
1 'polypeptide(L)'
;MAICKKKPLIITLILTILTQIVFAQKKKVNEFSAIDNKALQLPDSLTKTTSDFASYINNNFVTDNDKVRAIFIWIVSNVEYDIDNMFAMNFYEAKEEKIAKPLKTRKGICENYAALFTDICLKSGVKSFVIEGYTKQNGFADYIPHAWSAALIDSTWYLFDPTWASGYATNGKFYKKLDNSYFKVNPSLFIKSHMSFDYLWQFLHNPISNQEFYEGKTNQNKTNSYFSFNDSIKVYEEQNHIDQLISSSYRIEKNGVKNSLIFDRLQHLKIEIERDKQEHIINLFNSAVINYNEGVGSLNDFTNYRNKQFTPKKTDLEIQTMLDITEIQFKEAKIRLEQISNPDANTISMIKQLTKSIDDANSNLTEQQNWLKTYFSKSKSGRKAMFYERKVSVFGVPIN
;
A
#
# COMPACT_ATOMS: atom_id res chain seq x y z
N MET A 1 46.15 -22.19 -101.27
CA MET A 1 46.28 -22.15 -99.79
C MET A 1 46.36 -20.69 -99.40
N ALA A 2 45.52 -20.07 -98.57
CA ALA A 2 44.63 -20.61 -97.55
C ALA A 2 43.33 -19.78 -97.49
N ILE A 3 42.21 -20.50 -97.41
CA ILE A 3 40.88 -19.98 -97.07
C ILE A 3 40.81 -19.96 -95.54
N CYS A 4 40.50 -18.82 -94.91
CA CYS A 4 40.06 -18.86 -93.51
C CYS A 4 39.11 -17.71 -93.12
N LYS A 5 37.82 -18.02 -93.29
CA LYS A 5 36.69 -17.79 -92.36
C LYS A 5 36.56 -16.43 -91.66
N LYS A 6 35.65 -15.60 -92.19
CA LYS A 6 34.95 -14.54 -91.43
C LYS A 6 34.09 -15.19 -90.32
N LYS A 7 34.31 -14.80 -89.06
CA LYS A 7 33.40 -15.08 -87.93
C LYS A 7 32.40 -13.92 -87.80
N PRO A 8 31.10 -14.17 -87.56
CA PRO A 8 30.16 -13.10 -87.27
C PRO A 8 30.32 -12.62 -85.81
N LEU A 9 30.30 -11.30 -85.63
CA LEU A 9 30.33 -10.62 -84.33
C LEU A 9 28.91 -10.70 -83.73
N ILE A 10 28.70 -11.58 -82.76
CA ILE A 10 27.46 -11.64 -81.97
C ILE A 10 27.57 -10.59 -80.88
N ILE A 11 26.80 -9.50 -80.99
CA ILE A 11 26.64 -8.49 -79.94
C ILE A 11 25.64 -9.06 -78.93
N THR A 12 26.12 -9.62 -77.84
CA THR A 12 25.29 -10.05 -76.71
C THR A 12 24.97 -8.82 -75.86
N LEU A 13 23.76 -8.28 -76.02
CA LEU A 13 23.22 -7.22 -75.17
C LEU A 13 22.88 -7.84 -73.80
N ILE A 14 23.80 -7.72 -72.83
CA ILE A 14 23.53 -8.10 -71.45
C ILE A 14 22.66 -7.00 -70.83
N LEU A 15 21.36 -7.26 -70.74
CA LEU A 15 20.40 -6.44 -70.01
C LEU A 15 20.61 -6.69 -68.51
N THR A 16 21.45 -5.90 -67.86
CA THR A 16 21.57 -5.89 -66.39
C THR A 16 20.30 -5.29 -65.81
N ILE A 17 19.33 -6.15 -65.48
CA ILE A 17 18.19 -5.80 -64.63
C ILE A 17 18.76 -5.53 -63.24
N LEU A 18 19.03 -4.26 -62.94
CA LEU A 18 19.21 -3.75 -61.58
C LEU A 18 17.86 -3.92 -60.86
N THR A 19 17.67 -5.07 -60.21
CA THR A 19 16.63 -5.21 -59.19
C THR A 19 16.97 -4.28 -58.05
N GLN A 20 16.40 -3.08 -58.05
CA GLN A 20 16.37 -2.26 -56.86
C GLN A 20 15.50 -3.00 -55.84
N ILE A 21 16.16 -3.69 -54.91
CA ILE A 21 15.53 -4.17 -53.69
C ILE A 21 15.21 -2.91 -52.89
N VAL A 22 14.01 -2.39 -53.09
CA VAL A 22 13.44 -1.37 -52.21
C VAL A 22 13.25 -2.07 -50.86
N PHE A 23 14.20 -1.86 -49.95
CA PHE A 23 13.96 -2.10 -48.54
C PHE A 23 12.88 -1.10 -48.10
N ALA A 24 11.62 -1.52 -48.19
CA ALA A 24 10.53 -0.82 -47.53
C ALA A 24 10.88 -0.81 -46.03
N GLN A 25 11.38 0.33 -45.53
CA GLN A 25 11.51 0.53 -44.09
C GLN A 25 10.10 0.39 -43.53
N LYS A 26 9.87 -0.68 -42.76
CA LYS A 26 8.61 -0.90 -42.04
C LYS A 26 8.40 0.33 -41.16
N LYS A 27 7.54 1.26 -41.59
CA LYS A 27 7.21 2.46 -40.83
C LYS A 27 6.81 1.98 -39.44
N LYS A 28 7.51 2.43 -38.41
CA LYS A 28 7.21 2.06 -37.01
C LYS A 28 5.85 2.67 -36.68
N VAL A 29 4.78 1.88 -36.86
CA VAL A 29 3.42 2.31 -36.53
C VAL A 29 3.34 2.37 -35.01
N ASN A 30 3.01 3.54 -34.44
CA ASN A 30 2.64 3.62 -33.04
C ASN A 30 1.27 2.95 -32.87
N GLU A 31 1.27 1.72 -32.40
CA GLU A 31 0.06 0.93 -32.15
C GLU A 31 -0.90 1.60 -31.15
N PHE A 32 -0.38 2.50 -30.30
CA PHE A 32 -1.17 3.23 -29.31
C PHE A 32 -1.69 4.58 -29.81
N SER A 33 -1.44 4.97 -31.06
CA SER A 33 -1.76 6.32 -31.56
C SER A 33 -3.21 6.76 -31.32
N ALA A 34 -4.19 5.88 -31.51
CA ALA A 34 -5.60 6.19 -31.24
C ALA A 34 -5.88 6.44 -29.74
N ILE A 35 -5.30 5.61 -28.88
CA ILE A 35 -5.43 5.72 -27.42
C ILE A 35 -4.74 6.99 -26.94
N ASP A 36 -3.51 7.23 -27.39
CA ASP A 36 -2.70 8.41 -27.06
C ASP A 36 -3.44 9.69 -27.43
N ASN A 37 -3.93 9.78 -28.67
CA ASN A 37 -4.67 10.95 -29.13
C ASN A 37 -5.89 11.24 -28.25
N LYS A 38 -6.64 10.21 -27.84
CA LYS A 38 -7.83 10.38 -26.99
C LYS A 38 -7.47 10.71 -25.53
N ALA A 39 -6.43 10.08 -25.00
CA ALA A 39 -5.98 10.31 -23.63
C ALA A 39 -5.45 11.73 -23.43
N LEU A 40 -4.75 12.27 -24.43
CA LEU A 40 -4.23 13.63 -24.41
C LEU A 40 -5.30 14.73 -24.58
N GLN A 41 -6.56 14.36 -24.87
CA GLN A 41 -7.70 15.28 -24.83
C GLN A 41 -8.41 15.33 -23.46
N LEU A 42 -7.88 14.65 -22.43
CA LEU A 42 -8.42 14.70 -21.08
C LEU A 42 -8.50 16.16 -20.59
N PRO A 43 -9.70 16.71 -20.30
CA PRO A 43 -9.84 18.10 -19.87
C PRO A 43 -9.16 18.38 -18.53
N ASP A 44 -8.49 19.52 -18.41
CA ASP A 44 -7.80 19.92 -17.18
C ASP A 44 -8.72 19.91 -15.94
N SER A 45 -10.01 20.20 -16.11
CA SER A 45 -10.99 20.16 -15.02
C SER A 45 -11.12 18.79 -14.36
N LEU A 46 -10.87 17.71 -15.11
CA LEU A 46 -10.91 16.31 -14.63
C LEU A 46 -9.55 15.82 -14.13
N THR A 47 -8.52 16.67 -14.14
CA THR A 47 -7.17 16.33 -13.67
C THR A 47 -6.86 16.94 -12.30
N LYS A 48 -7.88 17.47 -11.61
CA LYS A 48 -7.76 18.03 -10.26
C LYS A 48 -7.67 16.96 -9.18
N THR A 49 -8.32 15.82 -9.42
CA THR A 49 -8.29 14.66 -8.54
C THR A 49 -8.05 13.41 -9.37
N THR A 50 -7.47 12.38 -8.77
CA THR A 50 -7.30 11.09 -9.45
C THR A 50 -8.62 10.34 -9.61
N SER A 51 -9.65 10.67 -8.83
CA SER A 51 -10.99 10.09 -8.98
C SER A 51 -11.69 10.57 -10.25
N ASP A 52 -11.65 11.88 -10.53
CA ASP A 52 -12.21 12.44 -11.77
C ASP A 52 -11.44 11.94 -13.00
N PHE A 53 -10.12 11.86 -12.87
CA PHE A 53 -9.26 11.28 -13.89
C PHE A 53 -9.66 9.84 -14.18
N ALA A 54 -9.73 8.99 -13.16
CA ALA A 54 -10.09 7.59 -13.31
C ALA A 54 -11.50 7.41 -13.89
N SER A 55 -12.45 8.29 -13.53
CA SER A 55 -13.78 8.32 -14.15
C SER A 55 -13.69 8.55 -15.66
N TYR A 56 -12.91 9.54 -16.10
CA TYR A 56 -12.66 9.76 -17.52
C TYR A 56 -12.06 8.52 -18.19
N ILE A 57 -11.07 7.88 -17.56
CA ILE A 57 -10.43 6.68 -18.09
C ILE A 57 -11.43 5.55 -18.27
N ASN A 58 -12.23 5.25 -17.25
CA ASN A 58 -13.26 4.20 -17.30
C ASN A 58 -14.35 4.48 -18.34
N ASN A 59 -14.71 5.74 -18.57
CA ASN A 59 -15.73 6.10 -19.57
C ASN A 59 -15.21 6.04 -21.01
N ASN A 60 -13.90 6.08 -21.21
CA ASN A 60 -13.30 6.27 -22.53
C ASN A 60 -12.48 5.09 -23.04
N PHE A 61 -12.05 4.19 -22.15
CA PHE A 61 -11.21 3.04 -22.47
C PHE A 61 -11.76 1.78 -21.81
N VAL A 62 -11.84 0.70 -22.58
CA VAL A 62 -12.52 -0.54 -22.15
C VAL A 62 -11.55 -1.52 -21.52
N THR A 63 -10.44 -1.82 -22.20
CA THR A 63 -9.48 -2.85 -21.75
C THR A 63 -8.49 -2.27 -20.73
N ASP A 64 -7.98 -3.12 -19.83
CA ASP A 64 -6.95 -2.71 -18.86
C ASP A 64 -5.70 -2.17 -19.56
N ASN A 65 -5.32 -2.78 -20.69
CA ASN A 65 -4.20 -2.31 -21.51
C ASN A 65 -4.42 -0.87 -22.02
N ASP A 66 -5.61 -0.55 -22.53
CA ASP A 66 -5.91 0.79 -23.06
C ASP A 66 -6.01 1.83 -21.95
N LYS A 67 -6.62 1.46 -20.81
CA LYS A 67 -6.68 2.30 -19.61
C LYS A 67 -5.28 2.64 -19.12
N VAL A 68 -4.44 1.63 -18.90
CA VAL A 68 -3.06 1.81 -18.44
C VAL A 68 -2.25 2.64 -19.44
N ARG A 69 -2.43 2.41 -20.75
CA ARG A 69 -1.78 3.23 -21.78
C ARG A 69 -2.19 4.70 -21.70
N ALA A 70 -3.49 4.96 -21.58
CA ALA A 70 -4.03 6.32 -21.49
C ALA A 70 -3.53 7.06 -20.25
N ILE A 71 -3.48 6.38 -19.09
CA ILE A 71 -2.91 6.94 -17.85
C ILE A 71 -1.42 7.25 -18.05
N PHE A 72 -0.66 6.27 -18.54
CA PHE A 72 0.78 6.41 -18.76
C PHE A 72 1.12 7.59 -19.67
N ILE A 73 0.52 7.63 -20.87
CA ILE A 73 0.85 8.65 -21.86
C ILE A 73 0.46 10.05 -21.40
N TRP A 74 -0.66 10.18 -20.68
CA TRP A 74 -1.05 11.47 -20.13
C TRP A 74 -0.02 11.95 -19.09
N ILE A 75 0.38 11.10 -18.15
CA ILE A 75 1.37 11.47 -17.11
C ILE A 75 2.69 11.89 -17.75
N VAL A 76 3.23 11.03 -18.62
CA VAL A 76 4.49 11.23 -19.33
C VAL A 76 4.49 12.50 -20.19
N SER A 77 3.31 12.88 -20.72
CA SER A 77 3.17 14.06 -21.58
C SER A 77 2.83 15.35 -20.82
N ASN A 78 2.39 15.28 -19.57
CA ASN A 78 1.88 16.45 -18.84
C ASN A 78 2.65 16.76 -17.55
N VAL A 79 3.48 15.84 -17.05
CA VAL A 79 4.33 16.07 -15.88
C VAL A 79 5.78 16.28 -16.34
N GLU A 80 6.48 17.22 -15.71
CA GLU A 80 7.91 17.47 -15.89
C GLU A 80 8.70 17.01 -14.66
N TYR A 81 9.94 16.57 -14.87
CA TYR A 81 10.78 16.15 -13.76
C TYR A 81 11.25 17.35 -12.94
N ASP A 82 11.03 17.28 -11.63
CA ASP A 82 11.35 18.33 -10.66
C ASP A 82 12.82 18.25 -10.24
N ILE A 83 13.72 18.73 -11.12
CA ILE A 83 15.17 18.69 -10.93
C ILE A 83 15.59 19.37 -9.62
N ASP A 84 14.97 20.51 -9.30
CA ASP A 84 15.32 21.31 -8.12
C ASP A 84 15.11 20.52 -6.82
N ASN A 85 14.19 19.55 -6.83
CA ASN A 85 13.85 18.73 -5.67
C ASN A 85 14.26 17.25 -5.85
N MET A 86 15.08 16.91 -6.85
CA MET A 86 15.40 15.51 -7.17
C MET A 86 16.12 14.74 -6.07
N PHE A 87 16.79 15.44 -5.15
CA PHE A 87 17.45 14.88 -3.97
C PHE A 87 16.60 15.01 -2.69
N ALA A 88 15.49 15.74 -2.73
CA ALA A 88 14.64 16.01 -1.58
C ALA A 88 13.58 14.91 -1.42
N MET A 89 14.00 13.64 -1.40
CA MET A 89 13.08 12.53 -1.14
C MET A 89 12.62 12.62 0.32
N ASN A 90 11.35 12.99 0.51
CA ASN A 90 10.75 13.11 1.82
C ASN A 90 9.95 11.85 2.15
N PHE A 91 10.57 10.92 2.87
CA PHE A 91 9.92 9.71 3.35
C PHE A 91 8.73 9.98 4.30
N TYR A 92 8.63 11.18 4.85
CA TYR A 92 7.54 11.60 5.74
C TYR A 92 6.42 12.37 5.02
N GLU A 93 6.57 12.67 3.73
CA GLU A 93 5.48 13.29 2.95
C GLU A 93 4.30 12.32 2.85
N ALA A 94 3.10 12.82 3.13
CA ALA A 94 1.89 12.00 3.11
C ALA A 94 1.64 11.47 1.69
N LYS A 95 1.12 10.24 1.59
CA LYS A 95 0.84 9.58 0.31
C LYS A 95 -0.05 10.44 -0.60
N GLU A 96 -1.03 11.10 -0.01
CA GLU A 96 -1.99 11.97 -0.71
C GLU A 96 -1.30 13.20 -1.32
N GLU A 97 -0.30 13.76 -0.62
CA GLU A 97 0.49 14.89 -1.10
C GLU A 97 1.38 14.48 -2.27
N LYS A 98 2.02 13.30 -2.19
CA LYS A 98 2.83 12.72 -3.27
C LYS A 98 2.04 12.55 -4.57
N ILE A 99 0.77 12.15 -4.46
CA ILE A 99 -0.14 11.96 -5.60
C ILE A 99 -0.67 13.31 -6.13
N ALA A 100 -1.04 14.22 -5.23
CA ALA A 100 -1.66 15.49 -5.60
C ALA A 100 -0.66 16.48 -6.24
N LYS A 101 0.61 16.47 -5.82
CA LYS A 101 1.67 17.36 -6.32
C LYS A 101 1.75 17.40 -7.86
N PRO A 102 1.95 16.29 -8.59
CA PRO A 102 2.07 16.31 -10.06
C PRO A 102 0.77 16.74 -10.76
N LEU A 103 -0.40 16.48 -10.17
CA LEU A 103 -1.66 17.00 -10.69
C LEU A 103 -1.75 18.53 -10.54
N LYS A 104 -1.32 19.08 -9.41
CA LYS A 104 -1.41 20.51 -9.13
C LYS A 104 -0.35 21.34 -9.86
N THR A 105 0.89 20.88 -9.86
CA THR A 105 2.06 21.67 -10.31
C THR A 105 2.56 21.27 -11.69
N ARG A 106 2.09 20.13 -12.23
CA ARG A 106 2.65 19.48 -13.42
C ARG A 106 4.14 19.16 -13.26
N LYS A 107 4.63 19.02 -12.03
CA LYS A 107 6.02 18.68 -11.69
C LYS A 107 6.07 17.60 -10.61
N GLY A 108 7.06 16.72 -10.68
CA GLY A 108 7.30 15.72 -9.65
C GLY A 108 8.66 15.02 -9.81
N ILE A 109 9.04 14.27 -8.80
CA ILE A 109 10.17 13.32 -8.85
C ILE A 109 9.64 11.90 -9.07
N CYS A 110 10.53 10.91 -9.22
CA CYS A 110 10.16 9.53 -9.57
C CYS A 110 9.02 8.94 -8.73
N GLU A 111 9.04 9.18 -7.42
CA GLU A 111 7.98 8.74 -6.51
C GLU A 111 6.62 9.35 -6.83
N ASN A 112 6.56 10.64 -7.18
CA ASN A 112 5.30 11.30 -7.54
C ASN A 112 4.71 10.70 -8.83
N TYR A 113 5.55 10.41 -9.83
CA TYR A 113 5.11 9.78 -11.06
C TYR A 113 4.54 8.38 -10.80
N ALA A 114 5.27 7.56 -10.04
CA ALA A 114 4.86 6.21 -9.70
C ALA A 114 3.57 6.18 -8.86
N ALA A 115 3.48 7.05 -7.84
CA ALA A 115 2.31 7.16 -6.97
C ALA A 115 1.07 7.61 -7.75
N LEU A 116 1.21 8.65 -8.59
CA LEU A 116 0.10 9.13 -9.42
C LEU A 116 -0.39 8.06 -10.40
N PHE A 117 0.53 7.41 -11.12
CA PHE A 117 0.19 6.34 -12.05
C PHE A 117 -0.56 5.19 -11.35
N THR A 118 -0.02 4.73 -10.22
CA THR A 118 -0.59 3.62 -9.47
C THR A 118 -1.97 3.95 -8.92
N ASP A 119 -2.15 5.14 -8.34
CA ASP A 119 -3.42 5.55 -7.74
C ASP A 119 -4.53 5.67 -8.80
N ILE A 120 -4.24 6.21 -9.99
CA ILE A 120 -5.23 6.26 -11.07
C ILE A 120 -5.52 4.85 -11.62
N CYS A 121 -4.51 3.98 -11.73
CA CYS A 121 -4.73 2.58 -12.15
C CYS A 121 -5.68 1.87 -11.19
N LEU A 122 -5.42 1.95 -9.87
CA LEU A 122 -6.26 1.34 -8.84
C LEU A 122 -7.71 1.86 -8.90
N LYS A 123 -7.89 3.18 -9.04
CA LYS A 123 -9.21 3.81 -9.20
C LYS A 123 -9.89 3.47 -10.54
N SER A 124 -9.12 3.04 -11.54
CA SER A 124 -9.62 2.58 -12.84
C SER A 124 -9.91 1.07 -12.87
N GLY A 125 -9.80 0.40 -11.72
CA GLY A 125 -10.02 -1.04 -11.57
C GLY A 125 -8.83 -1.92 -11.97
N VAL A 126 -7.66 -1.32 -12.24
CA VAL A 126 -6.44 -2.04 -12.61
C VAL A 126 -5.54 -2.19 -11.38
N LYS A 127 -5.24 -3.43 -11.02
CA LYS A 127 -4.36 -3.73 -9.89
C LYS A 127 -2.95 -3.21 -10.16
N SER A 128 -2.42 -2.41 -9.25
CA SER A 128 -1.14 -1.72 -9.44
C SER A 128 -0.39 -1.53 -8.13
N PHE A 129 0.94 -1.50 -8.19
CA PHE A 129 1.83 -1.25 -7.05
C PHE A 129 2.87 -0.18 -7.39
N VAL A 130 3.21 0.66 -6.41
CA VAL A 130 4.44 1.46 -6.42
C VAL A 130 5.58 0.56 -5.97
N ILE A 131 6.71 0.65 -6.66
CA ILE A 131 7.89 -0.16 -6.39
C ILE A 131 9.07 0.78 -6.17
N GLU A 132 9.75 0.58 -5.05
CA GLU A 132 10.95 1.31 -4.68
C GLU A 132 12.19 0.43 -4.88
N GLY A 133 13.27 1.08 -5.31
CA GLY A 133 14.53 0.42 -5.54
C GLY A 133 15.62 1.38 -5.96
N TYR A 134 16.49 0.90 -6.82
CA TYR A 134 17.57 1.68 -7.41
C TYR A 134 17.82 1.22 -8.85
N THR A 135 18.49 2.06 -9.61
CA THR A 135 18.73 1.83 -11.03
C THR A 135 20.20 1.63 -11.35
N LYS A 136 20.46 1.12 -12.55
CA LYS A 136 21.77 1.06 -13.17
C LYS A 136 21.79 1.81 -14.48
N GLN A 137 22.76 2.70 -14.64
CA GLN A 137 23.04 3.42 -15.87
C GLN A 137 24.52 3.28 -16.21
N ASN A 138 24.82 3.05 -17.50
CA ASN A 138 26.20 2.88 -17.99
C ASN A 138 27.01 1.81 -17.22
N GLY A 139 26.33 0.78 -16.70
CA GLY A 139 26.94 -0.32 -15.94
C GLY A 139 27.11 -0.06 -14.44
N PHE A 140 26.86 1.16 -13.97
CA PHE A 140 27.01 1.57 -12.57
C PHE A 140 25.66 1.72 -11.88
N ALA A 141 25.57 1.30 -10.62
CA ALA A 141 24.38 1.56 -9.82
C ALA A 141 24.30 3.04 -9.48
N ASP A 142 23.12 3.62 -9.64
CA ASP A 142 22.84 4.99 -9.25
C ASP A 142 22.89 5.13 -7.73
N TYR A 143 23.27 6.32 -7.26
CA TYR A 143 23.41 6.65 -5.83
C TYR A 143 22.15 7.33 -5.26
N ILE A 144 21.12 7.51 -6.07
CA ILE A 144 19.82 8.05 -5.70
C ILE A 144 18.82 6.90 -5.81
N PRO A 145 17.91 6.72 -4.83
CA PRO A 145 16.84 5.74 -4.96
C PRO A 145 15.90 6.11 -6.12
N HIS A 146 15.23 5.11 -6.67
CA HIS A 146 14.28 5.29 -7.75
C HIS A 146 12.96 4.58 -7.45
N ALA A 147 11.87 5.10 -8.02
CA ALA A 147 10.55 4.55 -7.87
C ALA A 147 9.84 4.43 -9.23
N TRP A 148 9.15 3.32 -9.42
CA TRP A 148 8.38 3.01 -10.62
C TRP A 148 7.10 2.27 -10.26
N SER A 149 6.35 1.79 -11.24
CA SER A 149 5.08 1.10 -11.01
C SER A 149 5.01 -0.26 -11.67
N ALA A 150 4.17 -1.13 -11.14
CA ALA A 150 3.73 -2.35 -11.80
C ALA A 150 2.22 -2.36 -11.93
N ALA A 151 1.69 -2.92 -13.01
CA ALA A 151 0.27 -3.16 -13.17
C ALA A 151 0.02 -4.59 -13.68
N LEU A 152 -1.06 -5.19 -13.19
CA LEU A 152 -1.55 -6.50 -13.64
C LEU A 152 -2.45 -6.30 -14.86
N ILE A 153 -2.03 -6.77 -16.03
CA ILE A 153 -2.78 -6.68 -17.28
C ILE A 153 -2.93 -8.09 -17.83
N ASP A 154 -4.17 -8.53 -18.09
CA ASP A 154 -4.47 -9.86 -18.61
C ASP A 154 -3.78 -10.98 -17.80
N SER A 155 -3.88 -10.89 -16.47
CA SER A 155 -3.25 -11.80 -15.50
C SER A 155 -1.71 -11.84 -15.51
N THR A 156 -1.06 -10.90 -16.19
CA THR A 156 0.40 -10.79 -16.25
C THR A 156 0.88 -9.47 -15.65
N TRP A 157 1.90 -9.53 -14.80
CA TRP A 157 2.53 -8.35 -14.23
C TRP A 157 3.50 -7.71 -15.23
N TYR A 158 3.33 -6.41 -15.45
CA TYR A 158 4.23 -5.59 -16.26
C TYR A 158 4.73 -4.39 -15.47
N LEU A 159 5.90 -3.91 -15.84
CA LEU A 159 6.57 -2.77 -15.21
C LEU A 159 6.44 -1.52 -16.08
N PHE A 160 6.34 -0.38 -15.40
CA PHE A 160 6.14 0.94 -16.01
C PHE A 160 7.04 1.94 -15.30
N ASP A 161 7.89 2.63 -16.05
CA ASP A 161 8.63 3.79 -15.54
C ASP A 161 8.17 5.07 -16.26
N PRO A 162 7.11 5.72 -15.77
CA PRO A 162 6.65 6.99 -16.33
C PRO A 162 7.68 8.13 -16.17
N THR A 163 8.65 8.00 -15.25
CA THR A 163 9.70 9.00 -15.05
C THR A 163 10.70 8.96 -16.20
N TRP A 164 11.33 7.81 -16.44
CA TRP A 164 12.30 7.64 -17.52
C TRP A 164 11.64 7.72 -18.90
N ALA A 165 10.34 7.40 -19.00
CA ALA A 165 9.57 7.62 -20.22
C ALA A 165 9.34 9.09 -20.56
N SER A 166 9.36 10.00 -19.59
CA SER A 166 9.05 11.43 -19.77
C SER A 166 10.18 12.21 -20.42
N GLY A 167 11.42 11.76 -20.25
CA GLY A 167 12.58 12.44 -20.76
C GLY A 167 13.83 12.13 -19.95
N TYR A 168 14.79 13.04 -20.00
CA TYR A 168 16.07 12.89 -19.32
C TYR A 168 16.55 14.20 -18.71
N ALA A 169 17.36 14.08 -17.66
CA ALA A 169 18.02 15.19 -17.01
C ALA A 169 19.47 15.31 -17.53
N THR A 170 19.90 16.50 -17.93
CA THR A 170 21.31 16.77 -18.22
C THR A 170 21.64 18.23 -17.90
N ASN A 171 22.84 18.46 -17.34
CA ASN A 171 23.32 19.79 -16.94
C ASN A 171 22.31 20.57 -16.06
N GLY A 172 21.68 19.89 -15.10
CA GLY A 172 20.69 20.49 -14.19
C GLY A 172 19.37 20.90 -14.85
N LYS A 173 19.07 20.42 -16.07
CA LYS A 173 17.83 20.72 -16.78
C LYS A 173 17.15 19.45 -17.27
N PHE A 174 15.83 19.43 -17.18
CA PHE A 174 14.98 18.38 -17.73
C PHE A 174 14.67 18.64 -19.21
N TYR A 175 14.77 17.60 -20.03
CA TYR A 175 14.42 17.61 -21.45
C TYR A 175 13.39 16.54 -21.73
N LYS A 176 12.20 16.97 -22.15
CA LYS A 176 11.09 16.08 -22.46
C LYS A 176 11.41 15.27 -23.71
N LYS A 177 11.30 13.95 -23.60
CA LYS A 177 11.47 13.02 -24.71
C LYS A 177 10.73 11.74 -24.38
N LEU A 178 9.57 11.55 -25.00
CA LEU A 178 8.77 10.34 -24.84
C LEU A 178 9.57 9.10 -25.23
N ASP A 179 9.68 8.15 -24.30
CA ASP A 179 10.26 6.84 -24.55
C ASP A 179 9.29 5.71 -24.17
N ASN A 180 8.71 5.07 -25.19
CA ASN A 180 7.81 3.94 -25.00
C ASN A 180 8.51 2.65 -24.55
N SER A 181 9.85 2.61 -24.48
CA SER A 181 10.58 1.42 -23.99
C SER A 181 10.35 1.15 -22.51
N TYR A 182 9.81 2.12 -21.77
CA TYR A 182 9.43 2.02 -20.35
C TYR A 182 7.93 1.79 -20.13
N PHE A 183 7.15 1.54 -21.19
CA PHE A 183 5.74 1.17 -21.11
C PHE A 183 5.57 -0.35 -21.22
N LYS A 184 4.84 -0.96 -20.28
CA LYS A 184 4.45 -2.39 -20.30
C LYS A 184 5.66 -3.32 -20.49
N VAL A 185 6.71 -3.09 -19.70
CA VAL A 185 7.97 -3.83 -19.84
C VAL A 185 7.87 -5.18 -19.14
N ASN A 186 8.37 -6.23 -19.79
CA ASN A 186 8.46 -7.54 -19.16
C ASN A 186 9.46 -7.50 -17.99
N PRO A 187 9.15 -8.13 -16.83
CA PRO A 187 10.03 -8.13 -15.68
C PRO A 187 11.47 -8.58 -15.96
N SER A 188 11.66 -9.61 -16.80
CA SER A 188 12.99 -10.13 -17.16
C SER A 188 13.84 -9.16 -18.01
N LEU A 189 13.21 -8.18 -18.65
CA LEU A 189 13.90 -7.10 -19.35
C LEU A 189 14.13 -5.91 -18.41
N PHE A 190 13.15 -5.60 -17.56
CA PHE A 190 13.18 -4.45 -16.66
C PHE A 190 14.29 -4.58 -15.59
N ILE A 191 14.48 -5.80 -15.05
CA ILE A 191 15.52 -6.12 -14.05
C ILE A 191 16.96 -5.87 -14.53
N LYS A 192 17.17 -5.61 -15.83
CA LYS A 192 18.49 -5.27 -16.38
C LYS A 192 18.98 -3.90 -15.92
N SER A 193 18.06 -2.99 -15.62
CA SER A 193 18.37 -1.63 -15.19
C SER A 193 17.68 -1.21 -13.90
N HIS A 194 16.61 -1.88 -13.48
CA HIS A 194 15.83 -1.52 -12.29
C HIS A 194 15.82 -2.65 -11.28
N MET A 195 16.33 -2.40 -10.09
CA MET A 195 16.44 -3.39 -9.02
C MET A 195 15.58 -2.96 -7.83
N SER A 196 14.48 -3.68 -7.60
CA SER A 196 13.63 -3.41 -6.43
C SER A 196 14.36 -3.74 -5.14
N PHE A 197 14.09 -2.98 -4.07
CA PHE A 197 14.63 -3.31 -2.76
C PHE A 197 14.13 -4.69 -2.29
N ASP A 198 12.81 -4.87 -2.32
CA ASP A 198 12.14 -6.13 -2.02
C ASP A 198 12.02 -6.96 -3.31
N TYR A 199 12.60 -8.16 -3.30
CA TYR A 199 12.60 -9.03 -4.47
C TYR A 199 11.22 -9.57 -4.85
N LEU A 200 10.19 -9.44 -3.98
CA LEU A 200 8.80 -9.74 -4.33
C LEU A 200 8.37 -8.99 -5.60
N TRP A 201 8.78 -7.73 -5.70
CA TRP A 201 8.39 -6.80 -6.75
C TRP A 201 9.25 -6.89 -8.01
N GLN A 202 10.14 -7.88 -8.09
CA GLN A 202 10.79 -8.23 -9.35
C GLN A 202 9.87 -9.00 -10.28
N PHE A 203 8.81 -9.66 -9.77
CA PHE A 203 7.93 -10.55 -10.54
C PHE A 203 8.69 -11.64 -11.32
N LEU A 204 9.76 -12.16 -10.73
CA LEU A 204 10.58 -13.23 -11.28
C LEU A 204 10.42 -14.48 -10.43
N HIS A 205 10.37 -15.64 -11.09
CA HIS A 205 10.34 -16.92 -10.42
C HIS A 205 11.71 -17.35 -9.89
N ASN A 206 12.78 -16.79 -10.44
CA ASN A 206 14.12 -16.89 -9.87
C ASN A 206 14.63 -15.46 -9.67
N PRO A 207 14.32 -14.83 -8.52
CA PRO A 207 14.70 -13.45 -8.26
C PRO A 207 16.21 -13.26 -8.35
N ILE A 208 16.61 -12.13 -8.92
CA ILE A 208 18.00 -11.70 -9.02
C ILE A 208 18.39 -11.08 -7.69
N SER A 209 19.52 -11.52 -7.12
CA SER A 209 20.08 -10.93 -5.91
C SER A 209 20.75 -9.59 -6.18
N ASN A 210 20.95 -8.79 -5.13
CA ASN A 210 21.72 -7.54 -5.27
C ASN A 210 23.16 -7.83 -5.76
N GLN A 211 23.77 -8.94 -5.35
CA GLN A 211 25.10 -9.32 -5.86
C GLN A 211 25.08 -9.61 -7.36
N GLU A 212 24.15 -10.43 -7.83
CA GLU A 212 24.02 -10.76 -9.26
C GLU A 212 23.72 -9.52 -10.10
N PHE A 213 22.84 -8.63 -9.62
CA PHE A 213 22.56 -7.36 -10.27
C PHE A 213 23.84 -6.51 -10.40
N TYR A 214 24.65 -6.41 -9.34
CA TYR A 214 25.93 -5.69 -9.36
C TYR A 214 26.92 -6.28 -10.38
N GLU A 215 26.98 -7.60 -10.50
CA GLU A 215 27.81 -8.34 -11.46
C GLU A 215 27.25 -8.33 -12.90
N GLY A 216 26.07 -7.75 -13.13
CA GLY A 216 25.42 -7.72 -14.44
C GLY A 216 24.76 -9.05 -14.83
N LYS A 217 24.63 -10.00 -13.90
CA LYS A 217 23.99 -11.32 -14.08
C LYS A 217 22.48 -11.21 -13.88
N THR A 218 21.79 -10.67 -14.87
CA THR A 218 20.34 -10.36 -14.78
C THR A 218 19.45 -11.38 -15.50
N ASN A 219 20.03 -12.47 -16.00
CA ASN A 219 19.27 -13.57 -16.59
C ASN A 219 18.80 -14.54 -15.49
N GLN A 220 17.54 -14.98 -15.56
CA GLN A 220 16.99 -15.94 -14.60
C GLN A 220 17.76 -17.27 -14.67
N ASN A 221 18.40 -17.64 -13.57
CA ASN A 221 19.05 -18.93 -13.43
C ASN A 221 18.09 -19.95 -12.84
N LYS A 222 17.68 -20.93 -13.65
CA LYS A 222 16.73 -21.99 -13.25
C LYS A 222 17.27 -22.93 -12.17
N THR A 223 18.57 -22.90 -11.87
CA THR A 223 19.14 -23.63 -10.73
C THR A 223 18.94 -22.92 -9.40
N ASN A 224 18.60 -21.63 -9.41
CA ASN A 224 18.26 -20.88 -8.19
C ASN A 224 16.90 -21.33 -7.66
N SER A 225 16.64 -21.06 -6.38
CA SER A 225 15.36 -21.40 -5.75
C SER A 225 14.19 -20.78 -6.52
N TYR A 226 13.15 -21.57 -6.74
CA TYR A 226 11.91 -21.10 -7.34
C TYR A 226 11.11 -20.29 -6.30
N PHE A 227 10.65 -19.12 -6.70
CA PHE A 227 9.87 -18.19 -5.91
C PHE A 227 8.49 -18.00 -6.55
N SER A 228 7.44 -18.44 -5.85
CA SER A 228 6.07 -18.19 -6.29
C SER A 228 5.65 -16.78 -5.90
N PHE A 229 6.04 -15.78 -6.70
CA PHE A 229 5.71 -14.39 -6.40
C PHE A 229 4.19 -14.15 -6.40
N ASN A 230 3.42 -14.85 -7.24
CA ASN A 230 1.96 -14.72 -7.26
C ASN A 230 1.31 -15.11 -5.93
N ASP A 231 1.75 -16.23 -5.33
CA ASP A 231 1.24 -16.66 -4.02
C ASP A 231 1.74 -15.73 -2.91
N SER A 232 2.99 -15.28 -3.03
CA SER A 232 3.57 -14.33 -2.07
C SER A 232 2.86 -12.97 -2.08
N ILE A 233 2.39 -12.50 -3.25
CA ILE A 233 1.57 -11.28 -3.36
C ILE A 233 0.22 -11.48 -2.67
N LYS A 234 -0.45 -12.63 -2.86
CA LYS A 234 -1.73 -12.91 -2.17
C LYS A 234 -1.58 -12.86 -0.65
N VAL A 235 -0.53 -13.51 -0.13
CA VAL A 235 -0.21 -13.47 1.30
C VAL A 235 0.09 -12.04 1.76
N TYR A 236 0.89 -11.30 0.99
CA TYR A 236 1.19 -9.90 1.29
C TYR A 236 -0.07 -9.04 1.40
N GLU A 237 -1.05 -9.25 0.53
CA GLU A 237 -2.29 -8.46 0.52
C GLU A 237 -3.26 -8.80 1.65
N GLU A 238 -3.18 -10.01 2.20
CA GLU A 238 -3.98 -10.45 3.35
C GLU A 238 -3.37 -10.00 4.69
N GLN A 239 -2.10 -9.59 4.70
CA GLN A 239 -1.39 -9.11 5.88
C GLN A 239 -1.85 -7.70 6.28
N ASN A 240 -1.79 -7.41 7.59
CA ASN A 240 -1.86 -6.04 8.07
C ASN A 240 -0.58 -5.27 7.71
N HIS A 241 -0.63 -3.95 7.81
CA HIS A 241 0.48 -3.05 7.44
C HIS A 241 1.81 -3.41 8.13
N ILE A 242 1.79 -3.71 9.43
CA ILE A 242 3.01 -4.04 10.19
C ILE A 242 3.63 -5.35 9.66
N ASP A 243 2.82 -6.38 9.41
CA ASP A 243 3.29 -7.66 8.87
C ASP A 243 3.81 -7.53 7.44
N GLN A 244 3.25 -6.63 6.63
CA GLN A 244 3.75 -6.28 5.30
C GLN A 244 5.15 -5.66 5.39
N LEU A 245 5.36 -4.70 6.30
CA LEU A 245 6.67 -4.07 6.53
C LEU A 245 7.71 -5.09 7.01
N ILE A 246 7.36 -5.95 7.97
CA ILE A 246 8.24 -7.01 8.50
C ILE A 246 8.63 -7.98 7.38
N SER A 247 7.65 -8.46 6.62
CA SER A 247 7.87 -9.39 5.52
C SER A 247 8.74 -8.78 4.42
N SER A 248 8.52 -7.51 4.09
CA SER A 248 9.35 -6.75 3.16
C SER A 248 10.79 -6.62 3.67
N SER A 249 10.98 -6.21 4.94
CA SER A 249 12.31 -6.07 5.55
C SER A 249 13.09 -7.39 5.48
N TYR A 250 12.45 -8.52 5.81
CA TYR A 250 13.08 -9.84 5.72
C TYR A 250 13.53 -10.18 4.29
N ARG A 251 12.69 -9.92 3.29
CA ARG A 251 13.03 -10.18 1.88
C ARG A 251 14.17 -9.29 1.40
N ILE A 252 14.16 -8.01 1.77
CA ILE A 252 15.23 -7.06 1.45
C ILE A 252 16.58 -7.53 2.05
N GLU A 253 16.61 -7.87 3.34
CA GLU A 253 17.83 -8.37 4.02
C GLU A 253 18.34 -9.65 3.35
N LYS A 254 17.44 -10.59 3.06
CA LYS A 254 17.77 -11.86 2.41
C LYS A 254 18.32 -11.67 1.00
N ASN A 255 17.93 -10.61 0.28
CA ASN A 255 18.46 -10.31 -1.05
C ASN A 255 19.88 -9.72 -1.04
N GLY A 256 20.40 -9.41 0.15
CA GLY A 256 21.75 -8.90 0.40
C GLY A 256 21.83 -7.36 0.36
N VAL A 257 22.43 -6.79 1.40
CA VAL A 257 22.63 -5.33 1.53
C VAL A 257 23.96 -4.95 0.88
N LYS A 258 23.91 -4.37 -0.34
CA LYS A 258 25.11 -4.10 -1.17
C LYS A 258 25.47 -2.63 -1.34
N ASN A 259 24.60 -1.72 -0.93
CA ASN A 259 24.82 -0.29 -1.01
C ASN A 259 24.08 0.43 0.13
N SER A 260 24.36 1.72 0.28
CA SER A 260 23.73 2.57 1.28
C SER A 260 22.22 2.66 1.09
N LEU A 261 21.71 2.69 -0.15
CA LEU A 261 20.27 2.80 -0.42
C LEU A 261 19.46 1.65 0.20
N ILE A 262 19.96 0.41 0.08
CA ILE A 262 19.32 -0.76 0.69
C ILE A 262 19.41 -0.68 2.21
N PHE A 263 20.56 -0.26 2.75
CA PHE A 263 20.75 -0.09 4.18
C PHE A 263 19.79 0.96 4.75
N ASP A 264 19.70 2.13 4.11
CA ASP A 264 18.84 3.24 4.50
C ASP A 264 17.37 2.81 4.45
N ARG A 265 16.94 2.12 3.39
CA ARG A 265 15.58 1.57 3.30
C ARG A 265 15.27 0.62 4.46
N LEU A 266 16.20 -0.25 4.83
CA LEU A 266 16.03 -1.15 5.98
C LEU A 266 15.94 -0.41 7.31
N GLN A 267 16.74 0.65 7.51
CA GLN A 267 16.63 1.47 8.73
C GLN A 267 15.26 2.18 8.80
N HIS A 268 14.79 2.73 7.68
CA HIS A 268 13.47 3.33 7.61
C HIS A 268 12.36 2.33 7.92
N LEU A 269 12.39 1.13 7.33
CA LEU A 269 11.41 0.08 7.65
C LEU A 269 11.43 -0.31 9.13
N LYS A 270 12.61 -0.43 9.75
CA LYS A 270 12.73 -0.75 11.18
C LYS A 270 12.10 0.34 12.05
N ILE A 271 12.37 1.60 11.75
CA ILE A 271 11.77 2.74 12.48
C ILE A 271 10.25 2.75 12.29
N GLU A 272 9.76 2.53 11.07
CA GLU A 272 8.32 2.49 10.76
C GLU A 272 7.62 1.35 11.50
N ILE A 273 8.17 0.14 11.49
CA ILE A 273 7.64 -1.02 12.22
C ILE A 273 7.52 -0.73 13.71
N GLU A 274 8.57 -0.19 14.33
CA GLU A 274 8.55 0.08 15.77
C GLU A 274 7.60 1.22 16.14
N ARG A 275 7.52 2.27 15.31
CA ARG A 275 6.54 3.35 15.47
C ARG A 275 5.10 2.81 15.41
N ASP A 276 4.78 2.05 14.38
CA ASP A 276 3.42 1.58 14.12
C ASP A 276 2.99 0.53 15.16
N LYS A 277 3.91 -0.32 15.62
CA LYS A 277 3.67 -1.20 16.78
C LYS A 277 3.36 -0.39 18.03
N GLN A 278 4.14 0.64 18.34
CA GLN A 278 3.93 1.45 19.53
C GLN A 278 2.59 2.19 19.46
N GLU A 279 2.24 2.74 18.31
CA GLU A 279 0.95 3.38 18.08
C GLU A 279 -0.21 2.38 18.28
N HIS A 280 -0.08 1.16 17.74
CA HIS A 280 -1.09 0.11 17.92
C HIS A 280 -1.29 -0.25 19.40
N ILE A 281 -0.19 -0.43 20.16
CA ILE A 281 -0.22 -0.70 21.60
C ILE A 281 -0.92 0.44 22.36
N ILE A 282 -0.58 1.70 22.06
CA ILE A 282 -1.18 2.87 22.69
C ILE A 282 -2.68 2.93 22.39
N ASN A 283 -3.09 2.69 21.13
CA ASN A 283 -4.49 2.73 20.72
C ASN A 283 -5.32 1.63 21.40
N LEU A 284 -4.79 0.41 21.51
CA LEU A 284 -5.44 -0.68 22.24
C LEU A 284 -5.57 -0.36 23.73
N PHE A 285 -4.51 0.15 24.35
CA PHE A 285 -4.52 0.53 25.77
C PHE A 285 -5.54 1.65 26.04
N ASN A 286 -5.54 2.71 25.24
CA ASN A 286 -6.48 3.82 25.37
C ASN A 286 -7.92 3.34 25.17
N SER A 287 -8.16 2.45 24.20
CA SER A 287 -9.49 1.85 24.01
C SER A 287 -9.93 1.05 25.24
N ALA A 288 -9.03 0.25 25.83
CA ALA A 288 -9.32 -0.48 27.06
C ALA A 288 -9.68 0.45 28.23
N VAL A 289 -8.97 1.58 28.37
CA VAL A 289 -9.27 2.61 29.38
C VAL A 289 -10.65 3.23 29.16
N ILE A 290 -11.01 3.53 27.90
CA ILE A 290 -12.33 4.07 27.55
C ILE A 290 -13.43 3.06 27.95
N ASN A 291 -13.32 1.81 27.51
CA ASN A 291 -14.28 0.76 27.85
C ASN A 291 -14.39 0.56 29.37
N TYR A 292 -13.27 0.56 30.09
CA TYR A 292 -13.28 0.49 31.55
C TYR A 292 -14.05 1.67 32.18
N ASN A 293 -13.78 2.90 31.75
CA ASN A 293 -14.44 4.09 32.29
C ASN A 293 -15.94 4.11 31.98
N GLU A 294 -16.35 3.71 30.76
CA GLU A 294 -17.75 3.56 30.38
C GLU A 294 -18.47 2.49 31.21
N GLY A 295 -17.78 1.37 31.49
CA GLY A 295 -18.28 0.33 32.39
C GLY A 295 -18.45 0.85 33.82
N VAL A 296 -17.46 1.56 34.38
CA VAL A 296 -17.56 2.18 35.71
C VAL A 296 -18.71 3.18 35.76
N GLY A 297 -18.88 4.00 34.73
CA GLY A 297 -20.02 4.92 34.60
C GLY A 297 -21.36 4.19 34.63
N SER A 298 -21.51 3.15 33.82
CA SER A 298 -22.72 2.32 33.75
C SER A 298 -23.05 1.63 35.08
N LEU A 299 -22.02 1.12 35.78
CA LEU A 299 -22.17 0.52 37.11
C LEU A 299 -22.62 1.53 38.16
N ASN A 300 -22.06 2.74 38.11
CA ASN A 300 -22.44 3.83 39.00
C ASN A 300 -23.88 4.28 38.72
N ASP A 301 -24.30 4.36 37.46
CA ASP A 301 -25.67 4.68 37.09
C ASP A 301 -26.66 3.65 37.63
N PHE A 302 -26.35 2.35 37.48
CA PHE A 302 -27.15 1.29 38.09
C PHE A 302 -27.21 1.44 39.62
N THR A 303 -26.07 1.66 40.26
CA THR A 303 -25.97 1.78 41.73
C THR A 303 -26.79 2.98 42.23
N ASN A 304 -26.67 4.12 41.57
CA ASN A 304 -27.44 5.32 41.88
C ASN A 304 -28.94 5.10 41.69
N TYR A 305 -29.33 4.43 40.61
CA TYR A 305 -30.71 4.07 40.35
C TYR A 305 -31.27 3.07 41.37
N ARG A 306 -30.46 2.09 41.80
CA ARG A 306 -30.76 1.17 42.91
C ARG A 306 -30.91 1.91 44.23
N ASN A 307 -30.03 2.86 44.54
CA ASN A 307 -30.10 3.70 45.74
C ASN A 307 -31.34 4.60 45.75
N LYS A 308 -31.85 4.98 44.57
CA LYS A 308 -33.16 5.65 44.37
C LYS A 308 -34.34 4.67 44.32
N GLN A 309 -34.13 3.42 44.74
CA GLN A 309 -35.15 2.37 44.79
C GLN A 309 -35.83 2.12 43.44
N PHE A 310 -35.06 2.24 42.35
CA PHE A 310 -35.53 2.10 40.98
C PHE A 310 -36.66 3.08 40.62
N THR A 311 -36.40 4.36 40.92
CA THR A 311 -37.29 5.48 40.59
C THR A 311 -36.62 6.42 39.56
N PRO A 312 -37.26 6.76 38.43
CA PRO A 312 -38.60 6.32 37.99
C PRO A 312 -38.63 4.84 37.59
N LYS A 313 -39.80 4.20 37.67
CA LYS A 313 -39.93 2.76 37.41
C LYS A 313 -39.49 2.38 35.99
N LYS A 314 -38.71 1.31 35.92
CA LYS A 314 -38.33 0.57 34.71
C LYS A 314 -38.79 -0.89 34.82
N THR A 315 -38.94 -1.56 33.69
CA THR A 315 -39.19 -3.00 33.61
C THR A 315 -37.98 -3.80 34.08
N ASP A 316 -38.19 -5.04 34.53
CA ASP A 316 -37.10 -5.92 34.96
C ASP A 316 -36.03 -6.09 33.85
N LEU A 317 -36.46 -6.16 32.58
CA LEU A 317 -35.55 -6.22 31.42
C LEU A 317 -34.68 -4.96 31.31
N GLU A 318 -35.28 -3.77 31.39
CA GLU A 318 -34.52 -2.52 31.33
C GLU A 318 -33.51 -2.38 32.48
N ILE A 319 -33.82 -2.91 33.66
CA ILE A 319 -32.91 -2.90 34.82
C ILE A 319 -31.76 -3.90 34.61
N GLN A 320 -32.06 -5.09 34.10
CA GLN A 320 -31.06 -6.10 33.76
C GLN A 320 -30.08 -5.58 32.71
N THR A 321 -30.59 -4.94 31.66
CA THR A 321 -29.77 -4.38 30.57
C THR A 321 -28.73 -3.37 31.06
N MET A 322 -28.99 -2.62 32.14
CA MET A 322 -27.98 -1.71 32.71
C MET A 322 -26.72 -2.46 33.18
N LEU A 323 -26.90 -3.63 33.80
CA LEU A 323 -25.77 -4.47 34.23
C LEU A 323 -25.16 -5.25 33.06
N ASP A 324 -25.96 -5.68 32.09
CA ASP A 324 -25.45 -6.37 30.90
C ASP A 324 -24.53 -5.46 30.07
N ILE A 325 -24.89 -4.18 29.91
CA ILE A 325 -24.04 -3.17 29.25
C ILE A 325 -22.72 -3.00 30.01
N THR A 326 -22.79 -2.94 31.34
CA THR A 326 -21.60 -2.83 32.20
C THR A 326 -20.66 -4.03 32.00
N GLU A 327 -21.20 -5.25 31.96
CA GLU A 327 -20.44 -6.48 31.73
C GLU A 327 -19.73 -6.48 30.38
N ILE A 328 -20.45 -6.09 29.32
CA ILE A 328 -19.90 -5.98 27.96
C ILE A 328 -18.71 -5.03 27.94
N GLN A 329 -18.82 -3.87 28.59
CA GLN A 329 -17.76 -2.87 28.62
C GLN A 329 -16.50 -3.37 29.34
N PHE A 330 -16.64 -4.01 30.50
CA PHE A 330 -15.48 -4.59 31.19
C PHE A 330 -14.86 -5.77 30.43
N LYS A 331 -15.66 -6.57 29.72
CA LYS A 331 -15.17 -7.64 28.87
C LYS A 331 -14.38 -7.10 27.67
N GLU A 332 -14.90 -6.10 26.97
CA GLU A 332 -14.19 -5.47 25.85
C GLU A 332 -12.88 -4.82 26.32
N ALA A 333 -12.86 -4.19 27.50
CA ALA A 333 -11.64 -3.65 28.08
C ALA A 333 -10.55 -4.74 28.26
N LYS A 334 -10.92 -5.92 28.79
CA LYS A 334 -9.97 -7.05 28.92
C LYS A 334 -9.49 -7.58 27.58
N ILE A 335 -10.40 -7.78 26.62
CA ILE A 335 -10.05 -8.26 25.28
C ILE A 335 -9.03 -7.33 24.62
N ARG A 336 -9.20 -6.01 24.72
CA ARG A 336 -8.24 -5.04 24.18
C ARG A 336 -6.86 -5.13 24.84
N LEU A 337 -6.79 -5.38 26.15
CA LEU A 337 -5.52 -5.60 26.85
C LEU A 337 -4.85 -6.91 26.45
N GLU A 338 -5.61 -7.98 26.24
CA GLU A 338 -5.10 -9.28 25.77
C GLU A 338 -4.55 -9.23 24.34
N GLN A 339 -5.05 -8.31 23.51
CA GLN A 339 -4.54 -8.07 22.15
C GLN A 339 -3.17 -7.37 22.14
N ILE A 340 -2.72 -6.80 23.25
CA ILE A 340 -1.42 -6.12 23.33
C ILE A 340 -0.29 -7.16 23.43
N SER A 341 0.56 -7.21 22.40
CA SER A 341 1.72 -8.12 22.34
C SER A 341 3.05 -7.36 22.44
N ASN A 342 4.00 -7.90 23.21
CA ASN A 342 5.36 -7.36 23.40
C ASN A 342 5.46 -5.86 23.82
N PRO A 343 4.67 -5.38 24.79
CA PRO A 343 4.78 -4.02 25.27
C PRO A 343 6.09 -3.74 26.04
N ASP A 344 6.49 -2.47 26.11
CA ASP A 344 7.60 -2.02 26.95
C ASP A 344 7.30 -2.17 28.46
N ALA A 345 8.32 -2.07 29.30
CA ALA A 345 8.22 -2.28 30.74
C ALA A 345 7.23 -1.33 31.45
N ASN A 346 7.11 -0.08 31.00
CA ASN A 346 6.17 0.86 31.58
C ASN A 346 4.74 0.48 31.21
N THR A 347 4.53 0.16 29.93
CA THR A 347 3.23 -0.29 29.43
C THR A 347 2.78 -1.58 30.11
N ILE A 348 3.67 -2.54 30.37
CA ILE A 348 3.36 -3.75 31.16
C ILE A 348 2.81 -3.39 32.55
N SER A 349 3.43 -2.43 33.23
CA SER A 349 2.98 -1.97 34.55
C SER A 349 1.58 -1.34 34.48
N MET A 350 1.34 -0.49 33.48
CA MET A 350 0.05 0.16 33.25
C MET A 350 -1.06 -0.85 32.94
N ILE A 351 -0.79 -1.82 32.06
CA ILE A 351 -1.72 -2.92 31.76
C ILE A 351 -2.07 -3.67 33.05
N LYS A 352 -1.08 -4.04 33.86
CA LYS A 352 -1.31 -4.76 35.12
C LYS A 352 -2.20 -3.97 36.09
N GLN A 353 -1.99 -2.66 36.19
CA GLN A 353 -2.81 -1.79 37.05
C GLN A 353 -4.25 -1.69 36.55
N LEU A 354 -4.45 -1.51 35.23
CA LEU A 354 -5.77 -1.43 34.64
C LEU A 354 -6.51 -2.77 34.74
N THR A 355 -5.85 -3.90 34.45
CA THR A 355 -6.45 -5.24 34.60
C THR A 355 -6.95 -5.45 36.03
N LYS A 356 -6.14 -5.11 37.05
CA LYS A 356 -6.58 -5.18 38.44
C LYS A 356 -7.81 -4.30 38.70
N SER A 357 -7.81 -3.08 38.18
CA SER A 357 -8.94 -2.15 38.35
C SER A 357 -10.23 -2.67 37.69
N ILE A 358 -10.11 -3.34 36.55
CA ILE A 358 -11.23 -4.02 35.89
C ILE A 358 -11.69 -5.22 36.72
N ASP A 359 -10.78 -6.03 37.28
CA ASP A 359 -11.13 -7.18 38.14
C ASP A 359 -11.87 -6.76 39.41
N ASP A 360 -11.41 -5.69 40.05
CA ASP A 360 -12.06 -5.11 41.22
C ASP A 360 -13.47 -4.59 40.86
N ALA A 361 -13.63 -3.92 39.70
CA ALA A 361 -14.93 -3.45 39.22
C ALA A 361 -15.87 -4.59 38.83
N ASN A 362 -15.37 -5.64 38.18
CA ASN A 362 -16.13 -6.85 37.84
C ASN A 362 -16.62 -7.59 39.09
N SER A 363 -15.83 -7.60 40.15
CA SER A 363 -16.26 -8.16 41.44
C SER A 363 -17.48 -7.41 41.99
N ASN A 364 -17.48 -6.07 41.89
CA ASN A 364 -18.62 -5.25 42.28
C ASN A 364 -19.84 -5.48 41.38
N LEU A 365 -19.65 -5.52 40.06
CA LEU A 365 -20.71 -5.85 39.10
C LEU A 365 -21.36 -7.20 39.44
N THR A 366 -20.55 -8.21 39.74
CA THR A 366 -21.03 -9.55 40.12
C THR A 366 -21.90 -9.51 41.38
N GLU A 367 -21.52 -8.69 42.38
CA GLU A 367 -22.34 -8.45 43.57
C GLU A 367 -23.70 -7.83 43.21
N GLN A 368 -23.70 -6.82 42.32
CA GLN A 368 -24.94 -6.18 41.84
C GLN A 368 -25.83 -7.15 41.06
N GLN A 369 -25.26 -7.97 40.18
CA GLN A 369 -25.98 -8.99 39.41
C GLN A 369 -26.62 -10.04 40.33
N ASN A 370 -25.89 -10.52 41.35
CA ASN A 370 -26.41 -11.47 42.33
C ASN A 370 -27.54 -10.87 43.18
N TRP A 371 -27.41 -9.61 43.59
CA TRP A 371 -28.48 -8.91 44.28
C TRP A 371 -29.72 -8.76 43.38
N LEU A 372 -29.53 -8.38 42.12
CA LEU A 372 -30.62 -8.17 41.15
C LEU A 372 -31.36 -9.48 40.85
N LYS A 373 -30.63 -10.59 40.70
CA LYS A 373 -31.21 -11.94 40.57
C LYS A 373 -32.11 -12.29 41.76
N THR A 374 -31.68 -11.94 42.98
CA THR A 374 -32.48 -12.12 44.19
C THR A 374 -33.67 -11.17 44.24
N TYR A 375 -33.52 -9.94 43.76
CA TYR A 375 -34.60 -8.96 43.65
C TYR A 375 -35.71 -9.44 42.71
N PHE A 376 -35.36 -9.95 41.53
CA PHE A 376 -36.35 -10.43 40.56
C PHE A 376 -37.13 -11.64 41.03
N SER A 377 -36.56 -12.50 41.87
CA SER A 377 -37.25 -13.69 42.41
C SER A 377 -38.26 -13.40 43.52
N LYS A 378 -38.26 -12.19 44.10
CA LYS A 378 -39.18 -11.82 45.19
C LYS A 378 -40.50 -11.24 44.69
N SER A 379 -41.54 -11.40 45.52
CA SER A 379 -42.84 -10.73 45.35
C SER A 379 -42.72 -9.21 45.49
N LYS A 380 -43.77 -8.47 45.14
CA LYS A 380 -43.80 -7.00 45.22
C LYS A 380 -43.48 -6.45 46.62
N SER A 381 -43.99 -7.09 47.68
CA SER A 381 -43.66 -6.73 49.07
C SER A 381 -42.22 -7.11 49.42
N GLY A 382 -41.76 -8.29 48.98
CA GLY A 382 -40.38 -8.74 49.18
C GLY A 382 -39.34 -7.85 48.50
N ARG A 383 -39.62 -7.37 47.28
CA ARG A 383 -38.78 -6.41 46.54
C ARG A 383 -38.62 -5.08 47.28
N LYS A 384 -39.69 -4.57 47.90
CA LYS A 384 -39.61 -3.35 48.73
C LYS A 384 -38.73 -3.55 49.96
N ALA A 385 -38.83 -4.71 50.61
CA ALA A 385 -38.05 -5.02 51.81
C ALA A 385 -36.52 -4.99 51.55
N MET A 386 -36.08 -5.38 50.35
CA MET A 386 -34.65 -5.43 49.99
C MET A 386 -33.93 -4.08 49.95
N PHE A 387 -34.65 -2.95 49.95
CA PHE A 387 -34.02 -1.62 49.96
C PHE A 387 -33.76 -1.07 51.37
N TYR A 388 -34.32 -1.70 52.42
CA TYR A 388 -34.14 -1.25 53.81
C TYR A 388 -32.85 -1.80 54.45
N GLU A 389 -32.13 -2.68 53.74
CA GLU A 389 -30.86 -3.27 54.15
C GLU A 389 -29.70 -2.53 53.46
N ARG A 390 -29.25 -1.41 54.04
CA ARG A 390 -28.10 -0.54 53.66
C ARG A 390 -28.12 0.15 52.28
N LYS A 391 -27.70 1.43 52.25
CA LYS A 391 -27.28 2.13 51.03
C LYS A 391 -26.00 1.47 50.49
N VAL A 392 -25.91 1.27 49.17
CA VAL A 392 -24.75 0.64 48.52
C VAL A 392 -23.80 1.74 48.04
N SER A 393 -22.51 1.56 48.30
CA SER A 393 -21.43 2.42 47.80
C SER A 393 -20.50 1.63 46.89
N VAL A 394 -20.09 2.23 45.77
CA VAL A 394 -19.11 1.67 44.84
C VAL A 394 -17.97 2.68 44.71
N PHE A 395 -16.72 2.23 44.87
CA PHE A 395 -15.48 3.04 44.79
C PHE A 395 -15.31 4.21 45.77
N GLY A 396 -15.91 4.14 46.96
CA GLY A 396 -15.56 5.06 48.05
C GLY A 396 -15.93 6.53 47.83
N VAL A 397 -16.73 6.86 46.82
CA VAL A 397 -17.36 8.19 46.71
C VAL A 397 -18.65 8.15 47.52
N PRO A 398 -18.73 8.83 48.68
CA PRO A 398 -19.98 8.98 49.40
C PRO A 398 -20.83 9.97 48.61
N ILE A 399 -21.98 9.54 48.10
CA ILE A 399 -22.93 10.43 47.45
C ILE A 399 -24.12 10.56 48.40
N ASN A 400 -24.29 11.77 48.95
CA ASN A 400 -25.34 12.17 49.90
C ASN A 400 -26.74 11.87 49.37
#